data_AF-A0A7S4QB94-F1
#
_entry.id   AF-A0A7S4QB94-F1
#
_cell.length_a   1.000
_cell.length_b   1.000
_cell.length_c   1.000
_cell.angle_alpha   90.00
_cell.angle_beta   90.00
_cell.angle_gamma   90.00
#
_symmetry.space_group_name_H-M   'P 1'
#
loop_
_entity.id
_entity.type
_entity.pdbx_description
1 polymer ?
#
loop_
_entity_poly.entity_id
_entity_poly.type
_entity_poly.pdbx_seq_one_letter_code
_entity_poly.pdbx_strand_id
1 'polypeptide(L)'
;GSKLPPLIPRLPYYTPRLPLVARSGMPLLGSLAAGTANVVSNVATTGYSNYDIGGLVSGLYFGVRSNTVGQGYERLWRAIDYKIQRQQLHREDLRDLIDLTTNRTSMYILIGTLLLTVVMSWYTDSNLLDKNLFYTQSWFIDLFIITNFSALGYLVLTIWLSVYAALAARSIGTRL
;
A
#
# COMPACT_ATOMS: atom_id res chain seq x y z
N GLY A 1 -3.87 -25.50 36.61
CA GLY A 1 -4.05 -24.41 35.63
C GLY A 1 -2.98 -24.50 34.58
N SER A 2 -3.26 -25.19 33.47
CA SER A 2 -2.34 -25.39 32.35
C SER A 2 -2.40 -24.19 31.40
N LYS A 3 -1.27 -23.51 31.22
CA LYS A 3 -1.09 -22.47 30.20
C LYS A 3 -1.11 -23.13 28.82
N LEU A 4 -2.13 -22.80 28.02
CA LEU A 4 -2.18 -23.14 26.60
C LEU A 4 -1.14 -22.30 25.84
N PRO A 5 -0.41 -22.90 24.88
CA PRO A 5 0.54 -22.16 24.06
C PRO A 5 -0.19 -21.21 23.07
N PRO A 6 0.48 -20.12 22.65
CA PRO A 6 -0.12 -19.12 21.78
C PRO A 6 -0.46 -19.70 20.41
N LEU A 7 -1.70 -19.48 19.98
CA LEU A 7 -2.20 -19.81 18.65
C LEU A 7 -1.41 -19.02 17.59
N ILE A 8 -0.63 -19.74 16.80
CA ILE A 8 0.03 -19.19 15.61
C ILE A 8 -1.08 -18.77 14.62
N PRO A 9 -1.10 -17.52 14.14
CA PRO A 9 -2.08 -17.08 13.17
C PRO A 9 -1.94 -17.92 11.89
N ARG A 10 -3.00 -18.66 11.54
CA ARG A 10 -3.12 -19.37 10.27
C ARG A 10 -3.07 -18.34 9.15
N LEU A 11 -1.93 -18.22 8.48
CA LEU A 11 -1.85 -17.47 7.23
C LEU A 11 -2.80 -18.13 6.21
N PRO A 12 -3.57 -17.34 5.45
CA PRO A 12 -4.39 -17.86 4.37
C PRO A 12 -3.47 -18.59 3.38
N TYR A 13 -3.80 -19.83 3.07
CA TYR A 13 -3.10 -20.66 2.10
C TYR A 13 -3.04 -19.91 0.76
N TYR A 14 -1.90 -19.25 0.51
CA TYR A 14 -1.58 -18.74 -0.80
C TYR A 14 -1.22 -19.95 -1.64
N THR A 15 -2.20 -20.52 -2.33
CA THR A 15 -1.93 -21.51 -3.38
C THR A 15 -1.12 -20.78 -4.45
N PRO A 16 0.18 -21.12 -4.64
CA PRO A 16 0.90 -20.55 -5.76
C PRO A 16 0.19 -21.04 -7.02
N ARG A 17 -0.46 -20.12 -7.75
CA ARG A 17 -0.80 -20.37 -9.15
C ARG A 17 0.54 -20.57 -9.84
N LEU A 18 0.90 -21.84 -10.03
CA LEU A 18 2.01 -22.25 -10.88
C LEU A 18 1.90 -21.44 -12.18
N PRO A 19 2.97 -20.78 -12.64
CA PRO A 19 2.96 -20.23 -13.98
C PRO A 19 2.72 -21.40 -14.92
N LEU A 20 1.56 -21.40 -15.58
CA LEU A 20 1.28 -22.24 -16.73
C LEU A 20 2.42 -22.01 -17.70
N VAL A 21 3.33 -22.98 -17.75
CA VAL A 21 4.37 -23.08 -18.77
C VAL A 21 3.61 -23.19 -20.09
N ALA A 22 3.41 -22.04 -20.73
CA ALA A 22 2.95 -21.95 -22.09
C ALA A 22 4.01 -22.62 -22.96
N ARG A 23 3.80 -23.91 -23.19
CA ARG A 23 4.45 -24.71 -24.21
C ARG A 23 3.97 -24.20 -25.57
N SER A 24 4.56 -23.12 -26.09
CA SER A 24 4.48 -22.79 -27.51
C SER A 24 5.90 -22.84 -28.08
N GLY A 25 6.10 -23.80 -28.98
CA GLY A 25 7.40 -24.22 -29.45
C GLY A 25 8.16 -23.18 -30.26
N MET A 26 9.48 -23.35 -30.26
CA MET A 26 10.34 -23.09 -31.41
C MET A 26 11.49 -24.10 -31.39
N PRO A 27 11.67 -24.91 -32.45
CA PRO A 27 12.87 -25.72 -32.62
C PRO A 27 13.98 -24.81 -33.14
N LEU A 28 14.84 -24.30 -32.26
CA LEU A 28 16.09 -23.65 -32.68
C LEU A 28 17.17 -24.73 -32.84
N LEU A 29 17.07 -25.43 -33.96
CA LEU A 29 18.11 -26.29 -34.51
C LEU A 29 19.12 -25.35 -35.19
N GLY A 30 20.25 -25.08 -34.53
CA GLY A 30 21.24 -24.15 -35.06
C GLY A 30 22.52 -24.07 -34.23
N SER A 31 23.52 -24.84 -34.66
CA SER A 31 24.94 -24.73 -34.33
C SER A 31 25.38 -25.09 -32.90
N LEU A 32 25.68 -26.37 -32.68
CA LEU A 32 26.77 -26.82 -31.79
C LEU A 32 27.20 -28.27 -32.11
N ALA A 33 26.99 -28.70 -33.36
CA ALA A 33 27.42 -30.00 -33.87
C ALA A 33 28.60 -29.82 -34.85
N ALA A 34 29.70 -29.23 -34.37
CA ALA A 34 30.95 -29.16 -35.13
C ALA A 34 32.23 -29.09 -34.27
N GLY A 35 32.16 -29.37 -32.96
CA GLY A 35 33.31 -29.21 -32.05
C GLY A 35 33.74 -30.42 -31.24
N THR A 36 32.90 -31.46 -31.12
CA THR A 36 33.13 -32.51 -30.10
C THR A 36 33.56 -33.86 -30.66
N ALA A 37 33.63 -34.04 -31.99
CA ALA A 37 34.13 -35.29 -32.57
C ALA A 37 35.67 -35.40 -32.54
N ASN A 38 36.41 -34.27 -32.49
CA ASN A 38 37.88 -34.29 -32.52
C ASN A 38 38.56 -34.20 -31.16
N VAL A 39 37.83 -33.94 -30.07
CA VAL A 39 38.41 -33.89 -28.72
C VAL A 39 38.32 -35.24 -28.00
N VAL A 40 37.39 -36.10 -28.41
CA VAL A 40 37.21 -37.43 -27.80
C VAL A 40 38.23 -38.46 -28.30
N SER A 41 38.89 -38.21 -29.44
CA SER A 41 39.87 -39.16 -29.99
C SER A 41 41.32 -38.97 -29.52
N ASN A 42 41.64 -37.88 -28.81
CA ASN A 42 43.02 -37.60 -28.37
C ASN A 42 43.29 -37.88 -26.88
N VAL A 43 42.31 -38.43 -26.15
CA VAL A 43 42.44 -38.78 -24.72
C VAL A 43 42.39 -40.30 -24.51
N ALA A 44 42.77 -41.08 -25.52
CA ALA A 44 42.84 -42.55 -25.41
C ALA A 44 44.28 -43.11 -25.41
N THR A 45 45.31 -42.29 -25.63
CA THR A 45 46.67 -42.79 -25.90
C THR A 45 47.81 -42.11 -25.14
N THR A 46 47.55 -41.42 -24.03
CA THR A 46 48.67 -41.00 -23.17
C THR A 46 48.34 -41.08 -21.68
N GLY A 47 48.94 -42.08 -21.02
CA GLY A 47 49.52 -41.92 -19.69
C GLY A 47 48.55 -41.94 -18.51
N TYR A 48 48.57 -43.08 -17.81
CA TYR A 48 48.46 -43.20 -16.35
C TYR A 48 48.21 -41.89 -15.60
N SER A 49 46.95 -41.60 -15.30
CA SER A 49 46.61 -40.63 -14.28
C SER A 49 45.39 -41.12 -13.53
N ASN A 50 45.61 -41.51 -12.27
CA ASN A 50 44.62 -41.87 -11.27
C ASN A 50 43.79 -40.64 -10.84
N TYR A 51 43.28 -39.88 -11.79
CA TYR A 51 42.16 -39.00 -11.50
C TYR A 51 40.92 -39.81 -11.78
N ASP A 52 40.15 -40.03 -10.72
CA ASP A 52 38.81 -40.60 -10.76
C ASP A 52 37.91 -39.71 -11.65
N ILE A 53 38.05 -39.89 -12.97
CA ILE A 53 37.25 -39.22 -14.00
C ILE A 53 35.77 -39.58 -13.82
N GLY A 54 35.48 -40.77 -13.26
CA GLY A 54 34.13 -41.19 -12.88
C GLY A 54 33.53 -40.34 -11.75
N GLY A 55 34.32 -40.08 -10.70
CA GLY A 55 33.94 -39.22 -9.57
C GLY A 55 33.83 -37.74 -9.92
N LEU A 56 34.66 -37.24 -10.85
CA LEU A 56 34.63 -35.84 -11.28
C LEU A 56 33.44 -35.57 -12.23
N VAL A 57 33.13 -36.50 -13.13
CA VAL A 57 31.93 -36.41 -13.99
C VAL A 57 30.65 -36.64 -13.17
N SER A 58 30.66 -37.58 -12.22
CA SER A 58 29.52 -37.79 -11.30
C SER A 58 29.31 -36.58 -10.37
N GLY A 59 30.39 -36.00 -9.83
CA GLY A 59 30.36 -34.79 -9.00
C GLY A 59 29.89 -33.54 -9.74
N LEU A 60 30.21 -33.41 -11.03
CA LEU A 60 29.68 -32.32 -11.86
C LEU A 60 28.18 -32.49 -12.16
N TYR A 61 27.71 -33.71 -12.44
CA TYR A 61 26.28 -33.97 -12.68
C TYR A 61 25.41 -33.81 -11.43
N PHE A 62 25.89 -34.24 -10.26
CA PHE A 62 25.17 -34.07 -8.99
C PHE A 62 25.32 -32.66 -8.39
N GLY A 63 26.50 -32.05 -8.49
CA GLY A 63 26.77 -30.68 -8.02
C GLY A 63 26.04 -29.60 -8.81
N VAL A 64 25.89 -29.75 -10.13
CA VAL A 64 25.10 -28.83 -10.96
C VAL A 64 23.62 -28.91 -10.61
N ARG A 65 23.07 -30.11 -10.38
CA ARG A 65 21.66 -30.27 -9.97
C ARG A 65 21.40 -29.74 -8.55
N SER A 66 22.31 -30.00 -7.61
CA SER A 66 22.22 -29.47 -6.24
C SER A 66 22.23 -27.93 -6.22
N ASN A 67 23.13 -27.30 -6.97
CA ASN A 67 23.19 -25.84 -7.10
C ASN A 67 21.94 -25.25 -7.80
N THR A 68 21.37 -25.95 -8.79
CA THR A 68 20.13 -25.45 -9.45
C THR A 68 18.91 -25.46 -8.53
N VAL A 69 18.81 -26.43 -7.60
CA VAL A 69 17.71 -26.49 -6.63
C VAL A 69 17.83 -25.36 -5.60
N GLY A 70 19.04 -25.10 -5.07
CA GLY A 70 19.30 -23.99 -4.15
C GLY A 70 18.97 -22.62 -4.75
N GLN A 71 19.36 -22.38 -6.01
CA GLN A 71 19.06 -21.13 -6.73
C GLN A 71 17.56 -20.91 -6.95
N GLY A 72 16.77 -21.99 -7.12
CA GLY A 72 15.31 -21.91 -7.25
C GLY A 72 14.64 -21.41 -5.97
N TYR A 73 15.04 -21.95 -4.82
CA TYR A 73 14.53 -21.52 -3.51
C TYR A 73 14.93 -20.08 -3.21
N GLU A 74 16.18 -19.68 -3.46
CA GLU A 74 16.61 -18.29 -3.26
C GLU A 74 15.80 -17.30 -4.10
N ARG A 75 15.48 -17.64 -5.36
CA ARG A 75 14.62 -16.80 -6.22
C ARG A 75 13.21 -16.66 -5.65
N LEU A 76 12.64 -17.76 -5.15
CA LEU A 76 11.30 -17.75 -4.54
C LEU A 76 11.28 -16.91 -3.26
N TRP A 77 12.27 -17.07 -2.38
CA TRP A 77 12.40 -16.28 -1.16
C TRP A 77 12.53 -14.80 -1.46
N ARG A 78 13.42 -14.42 -2.39
CA ARG A 78 13.55 -13.02 -2.82
C ARG A 78 12.26 -12.46 -3.41
N ALA A 79 11.50 -13.26 -4.16
CA ALA A 79 10.21 -12.83 -4.70
C ALA A 79 9.15 -12.61 -3.60
N ILE A 80 9.17 -13.41 -2.53
CA ILE A 80 8.30 -13.22 -1.37
C ILE A 80 8.71 -11.97 -0.60
N ASP A 81 10.00 -11.78 -0.31
CA ASP A 81 10.52 -10.61 0.39
C ASP A 81 10.17 -9.31 -0.35
N TYR A 82 10.29 -9.31 -1.68
CA TYR A 82 9.94 -8.16 -2.50
C TYR A 82 8.44 -7.82 -2.41
N LYS A 83 7.56 -8.83 -2.32
CA LYS A 83 6.13 -8.62 -2.13
C LYS A 83 5.81 -8.07 -0.74
N ILE A 84 6.51 -8.53 0.29
CA ILE A 84 6.35 -8.04 1.66
C ILE A 84 6.80 -6.58 1.76
N GLN A 85 8.00 -6.26 1.27
CA GLN A 85 8.53 -4.90 1.26
C GLN A 85 7.61 -3.94 0.51
N ARG A 86 7.05 -4.37 -0.64
CA ARG A 86 6.09 -3.57 -1.39
C ARG A 86 4.80 -3.31 -0.60
N GLN A 87 4.31 -4.29 0.15
CA GLN A 87 3.13 -4.12 1.00
C GLN A 87 3.41 -3.19 2.20
N GLN A 88 4.60 -3.27 2.78
CA GLN A 88 5.03 -2.37 3.86
C GLN A 88 5.08 -0.92 3.37
N LEU A 89 5.78 -0.68 2.26
CA LEU A 89 5.89 0.65 1.66
C LEU A 89 4.49 1.25 1.33
N HIS A 90 3.59 0.42 0.80
CA HIS A 90 2.24 0.88 0.49
C HIS A 90 1.41 1.24 1.73
N ARG A 91 1.61 0.56 2.86
CA ARG A 91 0.94 0.91 4.12
C ARG A 91 1.52 2.19 4.73
N GLU A 92 2.82 2.40 4.62
CA GLU A 92 3.48 3.63 5.08
C GLU A 92 2.99 4.85 4.28
N ASP A 93 2.92 4.74 2.95
CA ASP A 93 2.41 5.80 2.07
C ASP A 93 0.93 6.15 2.37
N LEU A 94 0.08 5.14 2.56
CA LEU A 94 -1.30 5.36 2.99
C LEU A 94 -1.39 6.06 4.35
N ARG A 95 -0.49 5.74 5.29
CA ARG A 95 -0.47 6.36 6.61
C ARG A 95 -0.08 7.83 6.52
N ASP A 96 0.92 8.16 5.72
CA ASP A 96 1.36 9.54 5.51
C ASP A 96 0.28 10.38 4.82
N LEU A 97 -0.39 9.82 3.79
CA LEU A 97 -1.49 10.49 3.09
C LEU A 97 -2.69 10.77 4.00
N ILE A 98 -3.01 9.85 4.92
CA ILE A 98 -4.05 10.05 5.94
C ILE A 98 -3.62 11.13 6.94
N ASP A 99 -2.37 11.12 7.41
CA ASP A 99 -1.89 12.11 8.38
C ASP A 99 -1.91 13.53 7.80
N LEU A 100 -1.43 13.68 6.56
CA LEU A 100 -1.48 14.94 5.82
C LEU A 100 -2.93 15.46 5.66
N THR A 101 -3.86 14.57 5.32
CA THR A 101 -5.27 14.93 5.14
C THR A 101 -5.91 15.30 6.47
N THR A 102 -5.63 14.54 7.53
CA THR A 102 -6.19 14.78 8.87
C THR A 102 -5.72 16.13 9.41
N ASN A 103 -4.42 16.44 9.25
CA ASN A 103 -3.85 17.72 9.65
C ASN A 103 -4.52 18.91 8.93
N ARG A 104 -4.71 18.81 7.60
CA ARG A 104 -5.43 19.84 6.83
C ARG A 104 -6.89 19.97 7.25
N THR A 105 -7.54 18.85 7.55
CA THR A 105 -8.96 18.80 7.94
C THR A 105 -9.18 19.44 9.31
N SER A 106 -8.24 19.29 10.25
CA SER A 106 -8.26 19.98 11.54
C SER A 106 -8.21 21.51 11.40
N MET A 107 -7.47 22.03 10.42
CA MET A 107 -7.40 23.47 10.15
C MET A 107 -8.75 24.04 9.71
N TYR A 108 -9.51 23.33 8.87
CA TYR A 108 -10.84 23.77 8.44
C TYR A 108 -11.84 23.80 9.59
N ILE A 109 -11.76 22.85 10.52
CA ILE A 109 -12.60 22.85 11.72
C ILE A 109 -12.30 24.07 12.58
N LEU A 110 -11.01 24.41 12.78
CA LEU A 110 -10.60 25.57 13.57
C LEU A 110 -11.07 26.89 12.94
N ILE A 111 -10.91 27.05 11.62
CA ILE A 111 -11.38 28.23 10.90
C ILE A 111 -12.91 28.30 10.96
N GLY A 112 -13.58 27.16 10.81
CA GLY A 112 -15.05 27.06 10.90
C GLY A 112 -15.58 27.48 12.27
N THR A 113 -14.96 27.04 13.36
CA THR A 113 -15.39 27.43 14.72
C THR A 113 -15.12 28.89 15.01
N LEU A 114 -13.98 29.45 14.60
CA LEU A 114 -13.69 30.88 14.72
C LEU A 114 -14.71 31.74 13.98
N LEU A 115 -15.00 31.40 12.72
CA LEU A 115 -15.98 32.16 11.93
C LEU A 115 -17.38 32.06 12.55
N LEU A 116 -17.76 30.89 13.05
CA LEU A 116 -19.04 30.68 13.73
C LEU A 116 -19.16 31.53 14.99
N THR A 117 -18.11 31.62 15.82
CA THR A 117 -18.09 32.49 17.00
C THR A 117 -18.21 33.96 16.63
N VAL A 118 -17.55 34.41 15.56
CA VAL A 118 -17.65 35.80 15.08
C VAL A 118 -19.07 36.12 14.61
N VAL A 119 -19.69 35.25 13.80
CA VAL A 119 -21.07 35.44 13.33
C VAL A 119 -22.05 35.44 14.50
N MET A 120 -21.85 34.56 15.49
CA MET A 120 -22.71 34.50 16.68
C MET A 120 -22.56 35.73 17.59
N SER A 121 -21.33 36.21 17.80
CA SER A 121 -21.07 37.46 18.53
C SER A 121 -21.72 38.64 17.83
N TRP A 122 -21.57 38.73 16.50
CA TRP A 122 -22.15 39.82 15.72
C TRP A 122 -23.69 39.81 15.75
N TYR A 123 -24.29 38.62 15.73
CA TYR A 123 -25.74 38.46 15.91
C TYR A 123 -26.21 38.94 17.30
N THR A 124 -25.46 38.61 18.35
CA THR A 124 -25.83 38.95 19.74
C THR A 124 -25.62 40.44 20.06
N ASP A 125 -24.60 41.07 19.47
CA ASP A 125 -24.29 42.50 19.65
C ASP A 125 -25.17 43.42 18.78
N SER A 126 -25.96 42.85 17.88
CA SER A 126 -26.85 43.64 17.03
C SER A 126 -28.01 44.21 17.88
N ASN A 127 -27.86 45.46 18.33
CA ASN A 127 -28.91 46.26 18.99
C ASN A 127 -30.10 46.58 18.05
N LEU A 128 -30.31 45.80 16.99
CA LEU A 128 -31.40 45.95 16.03
C LEU A 128 -32.77 45.65 16.66
N LEU A 129 -32.80 44.93 17.79
CA LEU A 129 -34.01 44.72 18.59
C LEU A 129 -34.30 45.85 19.58
N ASP A 130 -33.41 46.84 19.70
CA ASP A 130 -33.60 47.89 20.68
C ASP A 130 -34.79 48.76 20.25
N LYS A 131 -35.77 48.90 21.16
CA LYS A 131 -37.13 49.42 20.89
C LYS A 131 -37.18 50.80 20.23
N ASN A 132 -36.07 51.53 20.22
CA ASN A 132 -35.95 52.87 19.67
C ASN A 132 -35.83 52.91 18.13
N LEU A 133 -35.57 51.78 17.46
CA LEU A 133 -35.55 51.66 16.00
C LEU A 133 -36.87 51.13 15.40
N PHE A 134 -38.00 51.30 16.09
CA PHE A 134 -39.34 50.87 15.65
C PHE A 134 -39.80 51.44 14.29
N TYR A 135 -39.09 52.44 13.75
CA TYR A 135 -39.28 52.96 12.39
C TYR A 135 -38.57 52.15 11.30
N THR A 136 -37.76 51.16 11.67
CA THR A 136 -37.09 50.30 10.70
C THR A 136 -38.12 49.33 10.12
N GLN A 137 -38.26 49.39 8.80
CA GLN A 137 -39.30 48.67 8.08
C GLN A 137 -39.15 47.15 8.26
N SER A 138 -40.23 46.47 8.66
CA SER A 138 -40.24 45.04 9.09
C SER A 138 -39.53 44.08 8.13
N TRP A 139 -39.57 44.34 6.82
CA TRP A 139 -38.96 43.49 5.80
C TRP A 139 -37.43 43.42 5.91
N PHE A 140 -36.78 44.44 6.48
CA PHE A 140 -35.33 44.47 6.64
C PHE A 140 -34.86 43.49 7.73
N ILE A 141 -35.63 43.37 8.81
CA ILE A 141 -35.35 42.46 9.92
C ILE A 141 -35.44 41.00 9.44
N ASP A 142 -36.47 40.68 8.66
CA ASP A 142 -36.66 39.33 8.12
C ASP A 142 -35.51 38.92 7.17
N LEU A 143 -35.06 39.84 6.30
CA LEU A 143 -33.89 39.63 5.45
C LEU A 143 -32.61 39.46 6.26
N PHE A 144 -32.43 40.24 7.32
CA PHE A 144 -31.27 40.11 8.21
C PHE A 144 -31.26 38.76 8.92
N ILE A 145 -32.40 38.27 9.42
CA ILE A 145 -32.48 36.96 10.08
C ILE A 145 -32.22 35.82 9.08
N ILE A 146 -32.82 35.88 7.89
CA ILE A 146 -32.65 34.84 6.85
C ILE A 146 -31.20 34.73 6.38
N THR A 147 -30.53 35.86 6.16
CA THR A 147 -29.13 35.87 5.70
C THR A 147 -28.18 35.33 6.76
N ASN A 148 -28.36 35.72 8.03
CA ASN A 148 -27.58 35.17 9.14
C ASN A 148 -27.85 33.67 9.36
N PHE A 149 -29.10 33.23 9.27
CA PHE A 149 -29.45 31.82 9.40
C PHE A 149 -28.86 30.98 8.26
N SER A 150 -28.88 31.50 7.03
CA SER A 150 -28.24 30.84 5.87
C SER A 150 -26.73 30.74 6.04
N ALA A 151 -26.07 31.80 6.51
CA ALA A 151 -24.64 31.80 6.79
C ALA A 151 -24.26 30.78 7.88
N LEU A 152 -25.01 30.74 8.99
CA LEU A 152 -24.82 29.73 10.03
C LEU A 152 -25.01 28.30 9.50
N GLY A 153 -26.07 28.06 8.71
CA GLY A 153 -26.33 26.77 8.09
C GLY A 153 -25.18 26.31 7.18
N TYR A 154 -24.64 27.20 6.36
CA TYR A 154 -23.50 26.91 5.49
C TYR A 154 -22.23 26.57 6.28
N LEU A 155 -21.95 27.30 7.37
CA LEU A 155 -20.80 27.03 8.24
C LEU A 155 -20.92 25.67 8.95
N VAL A 156 -22.09 25.35 9.48
CA VAL A 156 -22.35 24.06 10.13
C VAL A 156 -22.18 22.90 9.15
N LEU A 157 -22.72 23.01 7.93
CA LEU A 157 -22.55 21.98 6.89
C LEU A 157 -21.08 21.78 6.50
N THR A 158 -20.31 22.87 6.42
CA THR A 158 -18.89 22.81 6.09
C THR A 158 -18.10 22.07 7.17
N ILE A 159 -18.36 22.40 8.45
CA ILE A 159 -17.74 21.71 9.60
C ILE A 159 -18.14 20.23 9.61
N TRP A 160 -19.42 19.93 9.37
CA TRP A 160 -19.93 18.57 9.34
C TRP A 160 -19.22 17.70 8.29
N LEU A 161 -19.12 18.22 7.05
CA LEU A 161 -18.42 17.51 5.97
C LEU A 161 -16.94 17.31 6.28
N SER A 162 -16.29 18.31 6.88
CA SER A 162 -14.91 18.23 7.34
C SER A 162 -14.72 17.11 8.38
N VAL A 163 -15.60 17.03 9.38
CA VAL A 163 -15.56 15.97 10.40
C VAL A 163 -15.78 14.59 9.79
N TYR A 164 -16.72 14.46 8.86
CA TYR A 164 -17.01 13.18 8.20
C TYR A 164 -15.81 12.70 7.37
N ALA A 165 -15.13 13.59 6.65
CA ALA A 165 -13.92 13.28 5.90
C ALA A 165 -12.78 12.78 6.81
N ALA A 166 -12.56 13.42 7.96
CA ALA A 166 -11.55 12.99 8.93
C ALA A 166 -11.86 11.60 9.51
N LEU A 167 -13.13 11.32 9.82
CA LEU A 167 -13.54 10.04 10.39
C LEU A 167 -13.38 8.89 9.38
N ALA A 168 -13.76 9.14 8.13
CA ALA A 168 -13.57 8.19 7.03
C ALA A 168 -12.08 7.85 6.83
N ALA A 169 -11.21 8.86 6.75
CA ALA A 169 -9.76 8.67 6.62
C ALA A 169 -9.19 7.85 7.78
N ARG A 170 -9.60 8.15 9.01
CA ARG A 170 -9.11 7.44 10.20
C ARG A 170 -9.58 5.99 10.28
N SER A 171 -10.80 5.70 9.82
CA SER A 171 -11.35 4.33 9.77
C SER A 171 -10.63 3.40 8.78
N ILE A 172 -10.06 3.96 7.71
CA ILE A 172 -9.26 3.22 6.75
C ILE A 172 -7.90 2.86 7.37
N GLY A 173 -7.32 3.78 8.14
CA GLY A 173 -6.03 3.59 8.82
C GLY A 173 -6.01 2.50 9.89
N THR A 174 -7.12 2.23 10.58
CA THR A 174 -7.18 1.18 11.62
C THR A 174 -7.40 -0.23 11.07
N ARG A 175 -7.71 -0.36 9.78
CA ARG A 175 -7.98 -1.64 9.11
C ARG A 175 -6.74 -2.26 8.43
N LEU A 176 -5.60 -1.57 8.47
CA LEU A 176 -4.30 -1.95 7.88
C LEU A 176 -3.32 -2.46 8.95
#